data_AF-A0A0F6TPU3-F1
#
_entry.id   AF-A0A0F6TPU3-F1
#
_cell.length_a   1.000
_cell.length_b   1.000
_cell.length_c   1.000
_cell.angle_alpha   90.00
_cell.angle_beta   90.00
_cell.angle_gamma   90.00
#
_symmetry.space_group_name_H-M   'P 1'
#
loop_
_entity.id
_entity.type
_entity.pdbx_description
1 polymer ?
#
loop_
_entity_poly.entity_id
_entity_poly.type
_entity_poly.pdbx_seq_one_letter_code
_entity_poly.pdbx_strand_id
1 'polypeptide(L)'
;MSQDKQLTPPTANISMWLLLLDIVGMALVVFAGYEIYLINEKNSGVLVEHFSWPHYPWIIMGIGVLLMIPFHKQVFSLFRQVKQYQKELAKKNRPDF
;
A
#
# COMPACT_ATOMS: atom_id res chain seq x y z
N MET A 1 26.85 -26.91 22.74
CA MET A 1 26.22 -25.70 23.29
C MET A 1 25.56 -24.96 22.14
N SER A 2 24.32 -25.35 21.82
CA SER A 2 23.56 -24.74 20.73
C SER A 2 23.04 -23.40 21.23
N GLN A 3 23.58 -22.30 20.69
CA GLN A 3 22.98 -20.98 20.92
C GLN A 3 21.54 -21.03 20.41
N ASP A 4 20.58 -21.15 21.32
CA ASP A 4 19.20 -20.82 21.05
C ASP A 4 19.17 -19.35 20.64
N LYS A 5 19.20 -19.09 19.32
CA LYS A 5 18.82 -17.80 18.77
C LYS A 5 17.40 -17.55 19.23
N GLN A 6 17.27 -16.74 20.28
CA GLN A 6 16.00 -16.30 20.81
C GLN A 6 15.23 -15.66 19.66
N LEU A 7 14.16 -16.33 19.23
CA LEU A 7 13.27 -15.90 18.17
C LEU A 7 12.53 -14.65 18.66
N THR A 8 13.17 -13.48 18.55
CA THR A 8 12.55 -12.20 18.89
C THR A 8 11.42 -11.90 17.90
N PRO A 9 10.21 -11.57 18.38
CA PRO A 9 9.10 -11.28 17.49
C PRO A 9 9.45 -10.06 16.62
N PRO A 10 9.11 -10.08 15.32
CA PRO A 10 9.33 -8.92 14.45
C PRO A 10 8.51 -7.74 14.97
N THR A 11 9.19 -6.65 15.34
CA THR A 11 8.53 -5.40 15.76
C THR A 11 7.98 -4.66 14.54
N ALA A 12 6.67 -4.44 14.53
CA ALA A 12 5.99 -3.70 13.47
C ALA A 12 6.20 -2.19 13.63
N ASN A 13 7.36 -1.69 13.19
CA ASN A 13 7.60 -0.25 13.08
C ASN A 13 7.00 0.24 11.75
N ILE A 14 5.71 0.55 11.75
CA ILE A 14 5.02 1.19 10.62
C ILE A 14 5.29 2.70 10.69
N SER A 15 5.70 3.30 9.57
CA SER A 15 5.90 4.75 9.54
C SER A 15 4.56 5.46 9.39
N MET A 16 4.19 6.26 10.38
CA MET A 16 2.95 7.06 10.36
C MET A 16 2.90 8.01 9.17
N TRP A 17 4.04 8.57 8.76
CA TRP A 17 4.14 9.42 7.57
C TRP A 17 3.85 8.68 6.27
N LEU A 18 4.31 7.43 6.16
CA LEU A 18 4.04 6.60 4.98
C LEU A 18 2.57 6.18 4.93
N LEU A 19 1.96 5.93 6.09
CA LEU A 19 0.52 5.68 6.18
C LEU A 19 -0.29 6.90 5.74
N LEU A 20 0.09 8.11 6.17
CA LEU A 20 -0.57 9.35 5.71
C LEU A 20 -0.43 9.54 4.20
N LEU A 21 0.75 9.25 3.65
CA LEU A 21 0.99 9.32 2.20
C LEU A 21 0.09 8.33 1.44
N ASP A 22 -0.11 7.13 1.98
CA ASP A 22 -0.99 6.11 1.42
C ASP A 22 -2.47 6.56 1.40
N ILE A 23 -2.94 7.15 2.50
CA ILE A 23 -4.30 7.71 2.61
C ILE A 23 -4.51 8.83 1.57
N VAL A 24 -3.53 9.72 1.41
CA VAL A 24 -3.57 10.77 0.38
C VAL A 24 -3.60 10.16 -1.02
N GLY A 25 -2.78 9.14 -1.28
CA GLY A 25 -2.78 8.40 -2.54
C GLY A 25 -4.14 7.76 -2.85
N MET A 26 -4.76 7.12 -1.85
CA MET A 26 -6.11 6.55 -1.96
C MET A 26 -7.16 7.61 -2.31
N ALA A 27 -7.13 8.76 -1.63
CA ALA A 27 -8.05 9.87 -1.89
C ALA A 27 -7.90 10.39 -3.33
N LEU A 28 -6.67 10.51 -3.84
CA LEU A 28 -6.41 10.91 -5.23
C LEU A 28 -6.95 9.89 -6.25
N VAL A 29 -6.80 8.59 -5.99
CA VAL A 29 -7.32 7.54 -6.87
C VAL A 29 -8.84 7.56 -6.90
N VAL A 30 -9.50 7.68 -5.75
CA VAL A 30 -10.97 7.78 -5.67
C VAL A 30 -11.47 9.03 -6.39
N PHE A 31 -10.81 10.17 -6.17
CA PHE A 31 -11.15 11.42 -6.84
C PHE A 31 -10.97 11.32 -8.36
N ALA A 32 -9.87 10.73 -8.82
CA ALA A 32 -9.66 10.48 -10.24
C ALA A 32 -10.73 9.56 -10.85
N GLY A 33 -11.12 8.49 -10.14
CA GLY A 33 -12.21 7.61 -10.58
C GLY A 33 -13.55 8.33 -10.68
N TYR A 34 -13.85 9.22 -9.73
CA TYR A 34 -15.03 10.07 -9.75
C TYR A 34 -15.03 11.04 -10.95
N GLU A 35 -13.90 11.67 -11.25
CA GLU A 35 -13.75 12.54 -12.44
C GLU A 35 -13.92 11.76 -13.75
N ILE A 36 -13.33 10.57 -13.88
CA ILE A 36 -13.51 9.71 -15.06
C ILE A 36 -15.00 9.38 -15.25
N TYR A 37 -15.69 9.02 -14.18
CA TYR A 37 -17.11 8.72 -14.20
C TYR A 37 -17.94 9.93 -14.66
N LEU A 38 -17.70 11.10 -14.09
CA LEU A 38 -18.39 12.34 -14.47
C LEU A 38 -18.14 12.73 -15.93
N ILE A 39 -16.89 12.65 -16.40
CA ILE A 39 -16.54 12.93 -17.80
C ILE A 39 -17.28 11.95 -18.72
N ASN A 40 -17.35 10.67 -18.36
CA ASN A 40 -17.95 9.66 -19.21
C ASN A 40 -19.48 9.74 -19.26
N GLU A 41 -20.15 10.03 -18.14
CA GLU A 41 -21.63 10.10 -18.12
C GLU A 41 -22.19 11.47 -18.53
N LYS A 42 -21.54 12.55 -18.10
CA LYS A 42 -22.09 13.91 -18.22
C LYS A 42 -21.31 14.79 -19.18
N ASN A 43 -20.21 14.28 -19.75
CA ASN A 43 -19.25 15.07 -20.53
C ASN A 43 -18.79 16.35 -19.78
N SER A 44 -18.81 16.27 -18.45
CA SER A 44 -18.51 17.36 -17.53
C SER A 44 -17.66 16.78 -16.40
N GLY A 45 -16.65 17.49 -15.93
CA GLY A 45 -15.88 17.11 -14.75
C GLY A 45 -15.57 18.35 -13.92
N VAL A 46 -15.28 18.17 -12.63
CA VAL A 46 -15.08 19.30 -11.71
C VAL A 46 -13.84 20.11 -12.14
N LEU A 47 -12.84 19.42 -12.69
CA LEU A 47 -11.64 20.04 -13.23
C LEU A 47 -11.65 20.23 -14.76
N VAL A 48 -12.72 19.86 -15.48
CA VAL A 48 -12.78 20.03 -16.96
C VAL A 48 -12.78 21.51 -17.36
N GLU A 49 -13.29 22.40 -16.49
CA GLU A 49 -13.22 23.85 -16.70
C GLU A 49 -11.80 24.42 -16.56
N HIS A 50 -10.92 23.73 -15.82
CA HIS A 50 -9.54 24.17 -15.55
C HIS A 50 -8.50 23.43 -16.40
N PHE A 51 -8.79 22.18 -16.78
CA PHE A 51 -7.95 21.33 -17.61
C PHE A 51 -8.74 20.87 -18.83
N SER A 52 -8.38 21.41 -20.00
CA SER A 52 -8.97 21.05 -21.30
C SER A 52 -8.60 19.64 -21.79
N TRP A 53 -7.80 18.89 -21.02
CA TRP A 53 -7.28 17.60 -21.42
C TRP A 53 -8.11 16.44 -20.84
N PRO A 54 -8.97 15.75 -21.61
CA PRO A 54 -9.87 14.71 -21.09
C PRO A 54 -9.16 13.52 -20.41
N HIS A 55 -7.85 13.38 -20.57
CA HIS A 55 -7.05 12.33 -19.97
C HIS A 55 -6.36 12.72 -18.65
N TYR A 56 -6.52 13.96 -18.16
CA TYR A 56 -5.91 14.39 -16.90
C TYR A 56 -6.26 13.50 -15.68
N PRO A 57 -7.47 12.91 -15.53
CA PRO A 57 -7.77 12.07 -14.38
C PRO A 57 -6.89 10.82 -14.30
N TRP A 58 -6.47 10.28 -15.44
CA TRP A 58 -5.57 9.12 -15.50
C TRP A 58 -4.19 9.44 -14.94
N ILE A 59 -3.73 10.69 -15.13
CA ILE A 59 -2.46 11.16 -14.56
C ILE A 59 -2.59 11.29 -13.04
N ILE A 60 -3.70 11.85 -12.54
CA ILE A 60 -3.98 11.95 -11.10
C ILE A 60 -4.02 10.55 -10.47
N MET A 61 -4.69 9.60 -11.13
CA MET A 61 -4.73 8.21 -10.69
C MET A 61 -3.34 7.59 -10.63
N GLY A 62 -2.51 7.80 -11.67
CA GLY A 62 -1.13 7.33 -11.70
C GLY A 62 -0.27 7.89 -10.56
N ILE A 63 -0.40 9.18 -10.27
CA ILE A 63 0.29 9.82 -9.14
C ILE A 63 -0.20 9.24 -7.81
N GLY A 64 -1.52 9.08 -7.64
CA GLY A 64 -2.11 8.48 -6.45
C GLY A 64 -1.54 7.08 -6.16
N VAL A 65 -1.47 6.21 -7.17
CA VAL A 65 -0.87 4.88 -7.05
C VAL A 65 0.62 4.96 -6.70
N LEU A 66 1.39 5.86 -7.32
CA LEU A 66 2.81 6.02 -7.03
C LEU A 66 3.08 6.41 -5.58
N LEU A 67 2.22 7.25 -4.99
CA LEU A 67 2.33 7.67 -3.59
C LEU A 67 2.08 6.53 -2.59
N MET A 68 1.27 5.54 -2.96
CA MET A 68 0.94 4.38 -2.13
C MET A 68 2.04 3.31 -2.11
N ILE A 69 2.87 3.22 -3.16
CA ILE A 69 3.95 2.23 -3.30
C ILE A 69 4.88 2.10 -2.07
N PRO A 70 5.46 3.18 -1.52
CA PRO A 70 6.41 3.06 -0.41
C PRO A 70 5.77 2.43 0.84
N PHE A 71 4.51 2.75 1.13
CA PHE A 71 3.78 2.15 2.25
C PHE A 71 3.51 0.67 2.02
N HIS A 72 2.98 0.30 0.85
CA HIS A 72 2.74 -1.11 0.51
C HIS A 72 4.03 -1.96 0.56
N LYS A 73 5.17 -1.40 0.14
CA LYS A 73 6.48 -2.08 0.28
C LYS A 73 6.85 -2.32 1.74
N GLN A 74 6.59 -1.35 2.62
CA GLN A 74 6.83 -1.51 4.06
C GLN A 74 5.94 -2.61 4.66
N VAL A 75 4.64 -2.59 4.34
CA VAL A 75 3.67 -3.61 4.81
C VAL A 75 4.07 -4.99 4.29
N PHE A 76 4.44 -5.13 3.02
CA PHE A 76 4.84 -6.41 2.44
C PHE A 76 6.13 -6.97 3.06
N SER A 77 7.10 -6.10 3.36
CA SER A 77 8.32 -6.49 4.06
C SER A 77 8.02 -7.03 5.46
N LEU A 78 7.19 -6.32 6.24
CA LEU A 78 6.75 -6.77 7.57
C LEU A 78 6.00 -8.11 7.48
N PHE A 79 5.09 -8.25 6.52
CA PHE A 79 4.35 -9.49 6.31
C PHE A 79 5.29 -10.66 5.99
N ARG A 80 6.32 -10.44 5.16
CA ARG A 80 7.33 -11.45 4.83
C ARG A 80 8.13 -11.86 6.07
N GLN A 81 8.52 -10.91 6.92
CA GLN A 81 9.24 -11.17 8.18
C GLN A 81 8.38 -12.00 9.15
N VAL A 82 7.11 -11.63 9.33
CA VAL A 82 6.16 -12.38 10.16
C VAL A 82 5.98 -13.81 9.63
N LYS A 83 5.82 -13.98 8.32
CA LYS A 83 5.69 -15.30 7.69
C LYS A 83 6.94 -16.16 7.86
N GLN A 84 8.14 -15.57 7.80
CA GLN A 84 9.40 -16.28 8.06
C GLN A 84 9.50 -16.69 9.53
N TYR A 85 9.17 -15.79 10.46
CA TYR A 85 9.12 -16.06 11.89
C TYR A 85 8.19 -17.23 12.23
N GLN A 86 6.97 -17.24 11.68
CA GLN A 86 6.02 -18.34 11.87
C GLN A 86 6.55 -19.68 11.33
N LYS A 87 7.25 -19.66 10.18
CA LYS A 87 7.89 -20.87 9.63
C LYS A 87 9.00 -21.39 10.54
N GLU A 88 9.79 -20.51 11.15
CA GLU A 88 10.87 -20.89 12.06
C GLU A 88 10.32 -21.44 13.39
N LEU A 89 9.26 -20.83 13.93
CA LEU A 89 8.52 -21.38 15.07
C LEU A 89 7.93 -22.75 14.77
N ALA A 90 7.30 -22.93 13.61
CA ALA A 90 6.70 -24.21 13.22
C ALA A 90 7.76 -25.31 13.03
N LYS A 91 8.98 -24.96 12.58
CA LYS A 91 10.11 -25.89 12.53
C LYS A 91 10.63 -26.25 13.93
N LYS A 92 10.67 -25.29 14.85
CA LYS A 92 11.12 -25.52 16.24
C LYS A 92 10.11 -26.35 17.04
N ASN A 93 8.81 -26.21 16.76
CA ASN A 93 7.72 -26.95 17.41
C ASN A 93 7.31 -28.23 16.66
N ARG A 94 8.11 -28.69 15.69
CA ARG A 94 7.82 -29.98 15.04
C ARG A 94 8.13 -31.10 16.05
N PRO A 95 7.17 -31.98 16.37
CA PRO A 95 7.48 -33.17 17.14
C PRO A 95 8.43 -34.04 16.32
N ASP A 96 9.60 -34.35 16.88
CA ASP A 96 10.47 -35.39 16.35
C ASP A 96 9.72 -36.73 16.50
N PHE A 97 9.30 -37.28 15.37
CA PHE A 97 8.78 -38.65 15.25
C PHE A 97 9.87 -39.56 14.70
#